data_AF-A0A969YUV3-F1
#
_entry.id   AF-A0A969YUV3-F1
#
_cell.length_a   1.000
_cell.length_b   1.000
_cell.length_c   1.000
_cell.angle_alpha   90.00
_cell.angle_beta   90.00
_cell.angle_gamma   90.00
#
_symmetry.space_group_name_H-M   'P 1'
#
loop_
_entity.id
_entity.type
_entity.pdbx_description
1 polymer ?
#
loop_
_entity_poly.entity_id
_entity_poly.type
_entity_poly.pdbx_seq_one_letter_code
_entity_poly.pdbx_strand_id
1 'polypeptide(L)'
;MYEERMATMSLYLLFPAFTMFFALALIATVPREEILRLSFYGIIFGGMADILVHSFGYFTGLFAWINYGPFGFIGVHLFSSISWSIFFILFYYFMPKKKPFNYLFVCAGIFASFLYYNLVLDLGIFQAQSRFLLPLFGFGAWFIVATWGFYQLKYLIEGKKNLALDAIKLVFGYLPRAYENGNDLEAREKMMFANIMAGMAFNHAGLGYVHALAHQLGGFYEYPHGCSTAVLLPYVFDFNSVSVPEEKILKICEAMGISAANRINAVDSVMDSIKNLSANIGIPAKLSEIGLKIEDIETISKNALKDISSFTNPRQGNLEDMSKILHAAF
;
A
#
# COMPACT_ATOMS: atom_id res chain seq x y z
N MET A 1 -15.88 5.53 -47.61
CA MET A 1 -14.59 4.86 -47.33
C MET A 1 -13.51 5.74 -46.68
N TYR A 2 -12.94 6.78 -47.32
CA TYR A 2 -11.89 7.60 -46.67
C TYR A 2 -12.46 8.50 -45.54
N GLU A 3 -13.59 9.15 -45.78
CA GLU A 3 -14.29 9.95 -44.75
C GLU A 3 -14.82 9.10 -43.60
N GLU A 4 -15.37 7.90 -43.86
CA GLU A 4 -15.75 6.94 -42.81
C GLU A 4 -14.55 6.43 -42.01
N ARG A 5 -13.39 6.20 -42.66
CA ARG A 5 -12.15 5.84 -41.96
C ARG A 5 -11.61 6.98 -41.10
N MET A 6 -11.70 8.22 -41.56
CA MET A 6 -11.28 9.41 -40.80
C MET A 6 -12.23 9.68 -39.62
N ALA A 7 -13.55 9.50 -39.81
CA ALA A 7 -14.56 9.63 -38.77
C ALA A 7 -14.48 8.52 -37.70
N THR A 8 -14.14 7.29 -38.09
CA THR A 8 -13.88 6.20 -37.14
C THR A 8 -12.55 6.37 -36.41
N MET A 9 -11.51 6.88 -37.09
CA MET A 9 -10.20 7.16 -36.48
C MET A 9 -10.25 8.31 -35.45
N SER A 10 -11.08 9.34 -35.69
CA SER A 10 -11.28 10.43 -34.73
C SER A 10 -12.03 9.98 -33.47
N LEU A 11 -12.91 8.99 -33.60
CA LEU A 11 -13.72 8.46 -32.51
C LEU A 11 -12.88 7.72 -31.45
N TYR A 12 -11.84 6.98 -31.86
CA TYR A 12 -10.95 6.26 -30.92
C TYR A 12 -10.12 7.19 -30.05
N LEU A 13 -9.83 8.41 -30.52
CA LEU A 13 -9.05 9.41 -29.78
C LEU A 13 -9.87 10.15 -28.72
N LEU A 14 -11.19 9.98 -28.71
CA LEU A 14 -12.09 10.58 -27.74
C LEU A 14 -11.75 10.15 -26.30
N PHE A 15 -11.39 8.87 -26.09
CA PHE A 15 -11.03 8.35 -24.75
C PHE A 15 -9.71 8.91 -24.21
N PRO A 16 -8.60 8.89 -24.97
CA PRO A 16 -7.39 9.60 -24.56
C PRO A 16 -7.64 11.08 -24.25
N ALA A 17 -8.45 11.78 -25.05
CA ALA A 17 -8.79 13.17 -24.82
C ALA A 17 -9.59 13.38 -23.52
N PHE A 18 -10.59 12.53 -23.28
CA PHE A 18 -11.39 12.56 -22.04
C PHE A 18 -10.53 12.23 -20.82
N THR A 19 -9.67 11.21 -20.92
CA THR A 19 -8.73 10.85 -19.86
C THR A 19 -7.77 12.00 -19.54
N MET A 20 -7.27 12.68 -20.58
CA MET A 20 -6.40 13.85 -20.42
C MET A 20 -7.13 14.99 -19.72
N PHE A 21 -8.40 15.25 -20.06
CA PHE A 21 -9.22 16.23 -19.36
C PHE A 21 -9.36 15.92 -17.86
N PHE A 22 -9.68 14.67 -17.51
CA PHE A 22 -9.74 14.24 -16.10
C PHE A 22 -8.40 14.33 -15.40
N ALA A 23 -7.30 13.96 -16.07
CA ALA A 23 -5.95 14.06 -15.51
C ALA A 23 -5.55 15.51 -15.24
N LEU A 24 -5.86 16.43 -16.16
CA LEU A 24 -5.64 17.86 -15.96
C LEU A 24 -6.49 18.42 -14.82
N ALA A 25 -7.77 18.04 -14.74
CA ALA A 25 -8.63 18.43 -13.63
C ALA A 25 -8.10 17.90 -12.28
N LEU A 26 -7.63 16.66 -12.23
CA LEU A 26 -7.01 16.06 -11.05
C LEU A 26 -5.79 16.86 -10.59
N ILE A 27 -4.84 17.11 -11.51
CA ILE A 27 -3.60 17.83 -11.20
C ILE A 27 -3.91 19.29 -10.80
N ALA A 28 -4.92 19.91 -11.40
CA ALA A 28 -5.28 21.30 -11.10
C ALA A 28 -6.00 21.48 -9.75
N THR A 29 -6.68 20.44 -9.25
CA THR A 29 -7.60 20.59 -8.10
C THR A 29 -7.21 19.80 -6.86
N VAL A 30 -6.42 18.74 -7.00
CA VAL A 30 -6.08 17.82 -5.90
C VAL A 30 -4.57 17.95 -5.59
N PRO A 31 -4.18 18.23 -4.32
CA PRO A 31 -2.78 18.23 -3.91
C PRO A 31 -2.09 16.90 -4.20
N ARG A 32 -0.80 16.93 -4.55
CA ARG A 32 -0.03 15.71 -4.91
C ARG A 32 -0.08 14.62 -3.83
N GLU A 33 -0.02 14.99 -2.56
CA GLU A 33 -0.10 14.05 -1.43
C GLU A 33 -1.46 13.35 -1.39
N GLU A 34 -2.54 14.07 -1.66
CA GLU A 34 -3.89 13.53 -1.73
C GLU A 34 -4.10 12.66 -2.96
N ILE A 35 -3.49 13.01 -4.11
CA ILE A 35 -3.48 12.14 -5.29
C ILE A 35 -2.86 10.79 -4.95
N LEU A 36 -1.68 10.80 -4.32
CA LEU A 36 -0.99 9.55 -3.94
C LEU A 36 -1.83 8.74 -2.95
N ARG A 37 -2.35 9.39 -1.90
CA ARG A 37 -3.20 8.74 -0.90
C ARG A 37 -4.46 8.12 -1.51
N LEU A 38 -5.15 8.87 -2.38
CA LEU A 38 -6.41 8.44 -2.96
C LEU A 38 -6.25 7.51 -4.16
N SER A 39 -5.06 7.45 -4.78
CA SER A 39 -4.78 6.61 -5.94
C SER A 39 -5.09 5.14 -5.69
N PHE A 40 -4.79 4.65 -4.49
CA PHE A 40 -5.11 3.27 -4.08
C PHE A 40 -6.61 2.99 -4.19
N TYR A 41 -7.46 3.85 -3.64
CA TYR A 41 -8.91 3.68 -3.72
C TYR A 41 -9.44 3.90 -5.14
N GLY A 42 -8.86 4.84 -5.89
CA GLY A 42 -9.21 5.09 -7.29
C GLY A 42 -8.92 3.89 -8.17
N ILE A 43 -7.78 3.23 -7.99
CA ILE A 43 -7.41 2.02 -8.75
C ILE A 43 -8.36 0.86 -8.43
N ILE A 44 -8.65 0.61 -7.14
CA ILE A 44 -9.50 -0.51 -6.72
C ILE A 44 -10.95 -0.30 -7.15
N PHE A 45 -11.54 0.83 -6.76
CA PHE A 45 -12.96 1.08 -6.97
C PHE A 45 -13.26 1.69 -8.34
N GLY A 46 -12.27 2.23 -9.04
CA GLY A 46 -12.39 2.73 -10.40
C GLY A 46 -11.86 1.70 -11.41
N GLY A 47 -10.56 1.75 -11.70
CA GLY A 47 -9.99 1.02 -12.83
C GLY A 47 -10.13 -0.50 -12.77
N MET A 48 -9.85 -1.13 -11.63
CA MET A 48 -9.98 -2.58 -11.48
C MET A 48 -11.45 -3.03 -11.57
N ALA A 49 -12.35 -2.29 -10.90
CA ALA A 49 -13.79 -2.55 -10.98
C ALA A 49 -14.31 -2.41 -12.42
N ASP A 50 -13.88 -1.39 -13.16
CA ASP A 50 -14.22 -1.16 -14.56
C ASP A 50 -13.82 -2.36 -15.44
N ILE A 51 -12.59 -2.85 -15.30
CA ILE A 51 -12.09 -4.02 -16.04
C ILE A 51 -12.95 -5.26 -15.74
N LEU A 52 -13.24 -5.53 -14.47
CA LEU A 52 -14.04 -6.69 -14.07
C LEU A 52 -15.47 -6.63 -14.60
N VAL A 53 -16.11 -5.46 -14.47
CA VAL A 53 -17.50 -5.25 -14.92
C VAL A 53 -17.62 -5.35 -16.44
N HIS A 54 -16.69 -4.77 -17.19
CA HIS A 54 -16.71 -4.85 -18.65
C HIS A 54 -16.31 -6.22 -19.19
N SER A 55 -15.39 -6.92 -18.51
CA SER A 55 -15.11 -8.32 -18.83
C SER A 55 -16.36 -9.17 -18.67
N PHE A 56 -17.07 -9.02 -17.54
CA PHE A 56 -18.34 -9.70 -17.31
C PHE A 56 -19.39 -9.33 -18.36
N GLY A 57 -19.56 -8.04 -18.65
CA GLY A 57 -20.50 -7.54 -19.67
C GLY A 57 -20.22 -8.16 -21.05
N TYR A 58 -18.94 -8.23 -21.44
CA TYR A 58 -18.53 -8.81 -22.72
C TYR A 58 -18.84 -10.31 -22.78
N PHE A 59 -18.43 -11.09 -21.78
CA PHE A 59 -18.65 -12.55 -21.78
C PHE A 59 -20.13 -12.94 -21.65
N THR A 60 -20.96 -12.10 -21.02
CA THR A 60 -22.41 -12.33 -20.90
C THR A 60 -23.21 -11.75 -22.07
N GLY A 61 -22.59 -10.93 -22.92
CA GLY A 61 -23.25 -10.23 -24.03
C GLY A 61 -24.20 -9.11 -23.59
N LEU A 62 -24.12 -8.66 -22.34
CA LEU A 62 -24.98 -7.60 -21.79
C LEU A 62 -24.58 -6.20 -22.30
N PHE A 63 -23.27 -5.94 -22.36
CA PHE A 63 -22.69 -4.70 -22.84
C PHE A 63 -21.19 -4.86 -23.11
N ALA A 64 -20.63 -4.06 -24.01
CA ALA A 64 -19.21 -4.06 -24.28
C ALA A 64 -18.76 -2.74 -24.91
N TRP A 65 -17.50 -2.39 -24.70
CA TRP A 65 -16.85 -1.41 -25.56
C TRP A 65 -16.77 -1.98 -26.98
N ILE A 66 -17.19 -1.18 -27.95
CA ILE A 66 -17.02 -1.46 -29.37
C ILE A 66 -16.25 -0.31 -29.97
N ASN A 67 -15.58 -0.52 -31.11
CA ASN A 67 -14.88 0.58 -31.76
C ASN A 67 -13.92 1.31 -30.78
N TYR A 68 -13.00 0.56 -30.15
CA TYR A 68 -12.00 1.08 -29.20
C TYR A 68 -10.58 1.19 -29.79
N GLY A 69 -10.43 0.98 -31.10
CA GLY A 69 -9.16 1.09 -31.80
C GLY A 69 -8.06 0.20 -31.19
N PRO A 70 -6.79 0.66 -31.16
CA PRO A 70 -5.69 -0.10 -30.56
C PRO A 70 -5.70 -0.08 -29.02
N PHE A 71 -6.66 0.59 -28.40
CA PHE A 71 -6.66 0.89 -26.96
C PHE A 71 -7.59 0.01 -26.14
N GLY A 72 -8.10 -1.07 -26.70
CA GLY A 72 -8.93 -2.03 -25.99
C GLY A 72 -8.65 -3.46 -26.38
N PHE A 73 -9.11 -4.38 -25.54
CA PHE A 73 -8.93 -5.81 -25.67
C PHE A 73 -10.12 -6.52 -25.04
N ILE A 74 -10.74 -7.47 -25.77
CA ILE A 74 -11.87 -8.29 -25.30
C ILE A 74 -12.99 -7.42 -24.67
N GLY A 75 -13.46 -6.40 -25.40
CA GLY A 75 -14.57 -5.55 -24.94
C GLY A 75 -14.24 -4.62 -23.76
N VAL A 76 -12.98 -4.54 -23.34
CA VAL A 76 -12.47 -3.63 -22.29
C VAL A 76 -11.60 -2.55 -22.92
N HIS A 77 -11.78 -1.29 -22.54
CA HIS A 77 -11.01 -0.15 -23.06
C HIS A 77 -10.02 0.38 -22.00
N LEU A 78 -8.72 0.43 -22.31
CA LEU A 78 -7.65 0.83 -21.38
C LEU A 78 -7.88 2.23 -20.77
N PHE A 79 -8.10 3.23 -21.61
CA PHE A 79 -8.34 4.60 -21.17
C PHE A 79 -9.66 4.79 -20.39
N SER A 80 -10.65 3.91 -20.54
CA SER A 80 -11.83 3.90 -19.68
C SER A 80 -11.43 3.60 -18.24
N SER A 81 -10.64 2.54 -18.03
CA SER A 81 -10.22 2.13 -16.68
C SER A 81 -9.31 3.18 -16.02
N ILE A 82 -8.45 3.84 -16.80
CA ILE A 82 -7.64 4.98 -16.30
C ILE A 82 -8.55 6.16 -15.93
N SER A 83 -9.51 6.51 -16.80
CA SER A 83 -10.46 7.60 -16.53
C SER A 83 -11.28 7.33 -15.28
N TRP A 84 -11.79 6.11 -15.08
CA TRP A 84 -12.51 5.73 -13.88
C TRP A 84 -11.64 5.81 -12.62
N SER A 85 -10.36 5.42 -12.72
CA SER A 85 -9.43 5.58 -11.61
C SER A 85 -9.28 7.05 -11.19
N ILE A 86 -9.09 7.94 -12.17
CA ILE A 86 -8.97 9.39 -11.93
C ILE A 86 -10.29 9.96 -11.41
N PHE A 87 -11.41 9.56 -12.00
CA PHE A 87 -12.75 9.99 -11.59
C PHE A 87 -13.00 9.64 -10.12
N PHE A 88 -12.69 8.41 -9.68
CA PHE A 88 -12.90 8.04 -8.28
C PHE A 88 -11.95 8.76 -7.32
N ILE A 89 -10.74 9.11 -7.73
CA ILE A 89 -9.86 9.99 -6.94
C ILE A 89 -10.53 11.36 -6.72
N LEU A 90 -11.01 11.98 -7.79
CA LEU A 90 -11.74 13.25 -7.72
C LEU A 90 -13.01 13.13 -6.89
N PHE A 91 -13.78 12.06 -7.11
CA PHE A 91 -15.01 11.76 -6.39
C PHE A 91 -14.75 11.68 -4.88
N TYR A 92 -13.76 10.89 -4.44
CA TYR A 92 -13.44 10.77 -3.02
C TYR A 92 -12.87 12.04 -2.41
N TYR A 93 -12.10 12.81 -3.17
CA TYR A 93 -11.54 14.09 -2.72
C TYR A 93 -12.65 15.12 -2.47
N PHE A 94 -13.61 15.24 -3.39
CA PHE A 94 -14.72 16.19 -3.28
C PHE A 94 -15.91 15.68 -2.46
N MET A 95 -15.90 14.42 -2.05
CA MET A 95 -16.99 13.81 -1.30
C MET A 95 -17.27 14.60 0.00
N PRO A 96 -18.52 15.02 0.25
CA PRO A 96 -18.84 15.81 1.44
C PRO A 96 -18.54 15.07 2.74
N LYS A 97 -17.91 15.76 3.70
CA LYS A 97 -17.57 15.20 5.02
C LYS A 97 -18.80 14.85 5.87
N LYS A 98 -19.92 15.55 5.66
CA LYS A 98 -21.17 15.35 6.40
C LYS A 98 -22.01 14.27 5.74
N LYS A 99 -22.32 13.20 6.50
CA LYS A 99 -23.08 12.02 6.04
C LYS A 99 -24.32 12.30 5.17
N PRO A 100 -25.25 13.22 5.51
CA PRO A 100 -26.44 13.42 4.67
C PRO A 100 -26.11 13.93 3.26
N PHE A 101 -25.08 14.78 3.12
CA PHE A 101 -24.68 15.32 1.81
C PHE A 101 -23.91 14.30 0.97
N ASN A 102 -23.35 13.27 1.59
CA ASN A 102 -22.70 12.19 0.86
C ASN A 102 -23.72 11.41 -0.01
N TYR A 103 -24.89 11.09 0.53
CA TYR A 103 -25.93 10.39 -0.26
C TYR A 103 -26.33 11.19 -1.50
N LEU A 104 -26.49 12.51 -1.37
CA LEU A 104 -26.78 13.38 -2.50
C LEU A 104 -25.63 13.39 -3.53
N PHE A 105 -24.39 13.42 -3.06
CA PHE A 105 -23.21 13.39 -3.91
C PHE A 105 -23.07 12.06 -4.68
N VAL A 106 -23.34 10.94 -4.01
CA VAL A 106 -23.41 9.61 -4.63
C VAL A 106 -24.50 9.57 -5.71
N CYS A 107 -25.70 10.06 -5.42
CA CYS A 107 -26.78 10.14 -6.40
C CYS A 107 -26.41 11.01 -7.62
N ALA A 108 -25.72 12.14 -7.39
CA ALA A 108 -25.23 12.99 -8.47
C ALA A 108 -24.17 12.27 -9.33
N GLY A 109 -23.27 11.50 -8.71
CA GLY A 109 -22.31 10.64 -9.40
C GLY A 109 -23.00 9.61 -10.29
N ILE A 110 -23.97 8.87 -9.75
CA ILE A 110 -24.78 7.89 -10.50
C ILE A 110 -25.47 8.56 -11.70
N PHE A 111 -26.09 9.73 -11.48
CA PHE A 111 -26.77 10.47 -12.54
C PHE A 111 -25.80 10.93 -13.64
N ALA A 112 -24.64 11.47 -13.29
CA ALA A 112 -23.63 11.88 -14.25
C ALA A 112 -23.09 10.68 -15.06
N SER A 113 -22.85 9.54 -14.42
CA SER A 113 -22.43 8.31 -15.09
C SER A 113 -23.51 7.74 -16.01
N PHE A 114 -24.78 7.89 -15.64
CA PHE A 114 -25.91 7.52 -16.49
C PHE A 114 -25.96 8.38 -17.77
N LEU A 115 -25.73 9.69 -17.67
CA LEU A 115 -25.65 10.58 -18.83
C LEU A 115 -24.46 10.22 -19.72
N TYR A 116 -23.29 9.99 -19.12
CA TYR A 116 -22.09 9.57 -19.83
C TYR A 116 -22.31 8.25 -20.59
N TYR A 117 -22.95 7.28 -19.95
CA TYR A 117 -23.29 6.00 -20.55
C TYR A 117 -24.16 6.14 -21.81
N ASN A 118 -25.18 7.00 -21.76
CA ASN A 118 -26.03 7.24 -22.93
C ASN A 118 -25.28 8.00 -24.03
N LEU A 119 -24.40 8.94 -23.65
CA LEU A 119 -23.53 9.64 -24.60
C LEU A 119 -22.64 8.65 -25.37
N VAL A 120 -21.98 7.71 -24.68
CA VAL A 120 -21.08 6.74 -25.35
C VAL A 120 -21.84 5.72 -26.21
N LEU A 121 -23.10 5.42 -25.86
CA LEU A 121 -24.00 4.64 -26.73
C LEU A 121 -24.36 5.41 -28.00
N ASP A 122 -24.72 6.69 -27.88
CA ASP A 122 -25.11 7.53 -29.02
C ASP A 122 -23.92 7.84 -29.94
N LEU A 123 -22.70 7.87 -29.39
CA LEU A 123 -21.46 7.95 -30.16
C LEU A 123 -21.09 6.64 -30.87
N GLY A 124 -21.75 5.52 -30.59
CA GLY A 124 -21.48 4.23 -31.25
C GLY A 124 -20.15 3.57 -30.86
N ILE A 125 -19.58 3.95 -29.71
CA ILE A 125 -18.36 3.37 -29.12
C ILE A 125 -18.66 2.40 -27.97
N PHE A 126 -19.93 2.28 -27.60
CA PHE A 126 -20.39 1.35 -26.60
C PHE A 126 -21.66 0.66 -27.11
N GLN A 127 -21.84 -0.60 -26.76
CA GLN A 127 -23.08 -1.33 -27.03
C GLN A 127 -23.62 -1.92 -25.74
N ALA A 128 -24.95 -1.96 -25.61
CA ALA A 128 -25.60 -2.57 -24.46
C ALA A 128 -27.03 -2.99 -24.77
N GLN A 129 -27.53 -4.00 -24.05
CA GLN A 129 -28.90 -4.51 -24.19
C GLN A 129 -29.96 -3.55 -23.65
N SER A 130 -29.61 -2.67 -22.70
CA SER A 130 -30.54 -1.71 -22.11
C SER A 130 -29.91 -0.34 -21.96
N ARG A 131 -30.62 0.69 -22.43
CA ARG A 131 -30.23 2.10 -22.24
C ARG A 131 -30.54 2.62 -20.83
N PHE A 132 -31.42 1.93 -20.09
CA PHE A 132 -31.94 2.43 -18.82
C PHE A 132 -31.66 1.51 -17.62
N LEU A 133 -32.13 0.25 -17.66
CA LEU A 133 -32.04 -0.63 -16.49
C LEU A 133 -30.59 -0.96 -16.14
N LEU A 134 -29.79 -1.23 -17.16
CA LEU A 134 -28.40 -1.63 -16.98
C LEU A 134 -27.53 -0.55 -16.33
N PRO A 135 -27.50 0.71 -16.81
CA PRO A 135 -26.76 1.77 -16.13
C PRO A 135 -27.37 2.15 -14.78
N LEU A 136 -28.70 2.09 -14.62
CA LEU A 136 -29.34 2.40 -13.34
C LEU A 136 -28.89 1.45 -12.23
N PHE A 137 -28.99 0.14 -12.46
CA PHE A 137 -28.57 -0.85 -11.47
C PHE A 137 -27.05 -1.00 -11.41
N GLY A 138 -26.36 -0.92 -12.54
CA GLY A 138 -24.90 -1.02 -12.62
C GLY A 138 -24.22 0.09 -11.83
N PHE A 139 -24.48 1.36 -12.18
CA PHE A 139 -23.88 2.49 -11.44
C PHE A 139 -24.45 2.62 -10.03
N GLY A 140 -25.74 2.32 -9.82
CA GLY A 140 -26.32 2.29 -8.48
C GLY A 140 -25.57 1.35 -7.55
N ALA A 141 -25.40 0.09 -7.94
CA ALA A 141 -24.65 -0.89 -7.17
C ALA A 141 -23.17 -0.50 -7.04
N TRP A 142 -22.53 -0.07 -8.13
CA TRP A 142 -21.11 0.29 -8.13
C TRP A 142 -20.82 1.45 -7.18
N PHE A 143 -21.52 2.58 -7.28
CA PHE A 143 -21.27 3.72 -6.41
C PHE A 143 -21.56 3.43 -4.94
N ILE A 144 -22.57 2.61 -4.63
CA ILE A 144 -22.85 2.17 -3.26
C ILE A 144 -21.69 1.34 -2.72
N VAL A 145 -21.25 0.32 -3.46
CA VAL A 145 -20.15 -0.57 -3.05
C VAL A 145 -18.83 0.20 -2.97
N ALA A 146 -18.54 1.05 -3.94
CA ALA A 146 -17.34 1.88 -3.99
C ALA A 146 -17.29 2.85 -2.81
N THR A 147 -18.40 3.56 -2.52
CA THR A 147 -18.46 4.51 -1.40
C THR A 147 -18.38 3.78 -0.06
N TRP A 148 -19.13 2.69 0.12
CA TRP A 148 -19.05 1.88 1.34
C TRP A 148 -17.66 1.31 1.55
N GLY A 149 -17.08 0.70 0.51
CA GLY A 149 -15.75 0.11 0.53
C GLY A 149 -14.67 1.14 0.80
N PHE A 150 -14.79 2.35 0.23
CA PHE A 150 -13.93 3.47 0.55
C PHE A 150 -13.96 3.79 2.04
N TYR A 151 -15.14 3.89 2.67
CA TYR A 151 -15.22 4.15 4.11
C TYR A 151 -14.63 3.01 4.95
N GLN A 152 -14.84 1.75 4.56
CA GLN A 152 -14.28 0.60 5.28
C GLN A 152 -12.75 0.59 5.18
N LEU A 153 -12.20 0.69 3.96
CA LEU A 153 -10.77 0.70 3.75
C LEU A 153 -10.13 1.96 4.35
N LYS A 154 -10.76 3.12 4.23
CA LYS A 154 -10.33 4.34 4.90
C LYS A 154 -10.32 4.18 6.41
N TYR A 155 -11.33 3.55 7.00
CA TYR A 155 -11.32 3.28 8.44
C TYR A 155 -10.20 2.32 8.83
N LEU A 156 -9.93 1.29 8.03
CA LEU A 156 -8.88 0.31 8.28
C LEU A 156 -7.46 0.89 8.10
N ILE A 157 -7.26 1.71 7.06
CA ILE A 157 -5.96 2.23 6.63
C ILE A 157 -5.66 3.57 7.31
N GLU A 158 -6.62 4.49 7.34
CA GLU A 158 -6.45 5.87 7.83
C GLU A 158 -7.11 6.09 9.20
N GLY A 159 -8.14 5.31 9.53
CA GLY A 159 -8.94 5.46 10.76
C GLY A 159 -8.27 4.90 12.02
N LYS A 160 -7.21 4.10 11.89
CA LYS A 160 -6.47 3.56 13.03
C LYS A 160 -5.14 4.30 13.21
N LYS A 161 -5.09 5.08 14.30
CA LYS A 161 -3.87 5.73 14.81
C LYS A 161 -2.78 4.68 14.98
N ASN A 162 -1.63 4.89 14.32
CA ASN A 162 -0.36 4.18 14.50
C ASN A 162 -0.38 2.65 14.24
N LEU A 163 -0.71 2.23 13.01
CA LEU A 163 -0.62 0.84 12.54
C LEU A 163 0.69 0.13 12.95
N ALA A 164 1.82 0.84 12.93
CA ALA A 164 3.11 0.28 13.36
C ALA A 164 3.15 -0.05 14.86
N LEU A 165 2.59 0.82 15.72
CA LEU A 165 2.54 0.56 17.17
C LEU A 165 1.55 -0.57 17.50
N ASP A 166 0.41 -0.60 16.81
CA ASP A 166 -0.56 -1.71 16.97
C ASP A 166 0.06 -3.04 16.54
N ALA A 167 0.83 -3.05 15.44
CA ALA A 167 1.57 -4.24 15.01
C ALA A 167 2.60 -4.68 16.06
N ILE A 168 3.41 -3.76 16.61
CA ILE A 168 4.37 -4.05 17.68
C ILE A 168 3.66 -4.68 18.88
N LYS A 169 2.52 -4.12 19.30
CA LYS A 169 1.73 -4.63 20.42
C LYS A 169 1.25 -6.05 20.21
N LEU A 170 0.77 -6.36 19.00
CA LEU A 170 0.34 -7.72 18.67
C LEU A 170 1.53 -8.69 18.58
N VAL A 171 2.66 -8.28 18.00
CA VAL A 171 3.87 -9.09 17.93
C VAL A 171 4.34 -9.49 19.33
N PHE A 172 4.52 -8.52 20.23
CA PHE A 172 5.00 -8.80 21.59
C PHE A 172 3.99 -9.60 22.43
N GLY A 173 2.69 -9.47 22.17
CA GLY A 173 1.67 -10.22 22.90
C GLY A 173 1.42 -11.65 22.40
N TYR A 174 1.61 -11.93 21.11
CA TYR A 174 1.12 -13.16 20.48
C TYR A 174 2.18 -13.97 19.73
N LEU A 175 3.32 -13.40 19.35
CA LEU A 175 4.35 -14.15 18.61
C LEU A 175 4.91 -15.34 19.41
N PRO A 176 5.24 -15.22 20.72
CA PRO A 176 5.69 -16.38 21.50
C PRO A 176 4.67 -17.51 21.54
N ARG A 177 3.39 -17.18 21.75
CA ARG A 177 2.28 -18.15 21.75
C ARG A 177 2.15 -18.87 20.41
N ALA A 178 2.20 -18.12 19.31
CA ALA A 178 2.08 -18.68 17.96
C ALA A 178 3.27 -19.58 17.58
N TYR A 179 4.47 -19.29 18.14
CA TYR A 179 5.66 -20.10 17.96
C TYR A 179 5.61 -21.39 18.79
N GLU A 180 5.28 -21.28 20.09
CA GLU A 180 5.20 -22.41 21.01
C GLU A 180 4.07 -23.39 20.63
N ASN A 181 2.91 -22.87 20.24
CA ASN A 181 1.78 -23.66 19.79
C ASN A 181 1.23 -23.15 18.44
N GLY A 182 1.67 -23.80 17.36
CA GLY A 182 1.24 -23.47 16.01
C GLY A 182 -0.27 -23.63 15.75
N ASN A 183 -1.01 -24.31 16.62
CA ASN A 183 -2.46 -24.51 16.54
C ASN A 183 -3.26 -23.49 17.36
N ASP A 184 -2.62 -22.55 18.05
CA ASP A 184 -3.29 -21.42 18.70
C ASP A 184 -3.85 -20.47 17.62
N LEU A 185 -5.11 -20.71 17.23
CA LEU A 185 -5.78 -19.96 16.16
C LEU A 185 -5.92 -18.47 16.49
N GLU A 186 -6.10 -18.12 17.76
CA GLU A 186 -6.16 -16.72 18.18
C GLU A 186 -4.80 -16.06 17.96
N ALA A 187 -3.71 -16.67 18.43
CA ALA A 187 -2.37 -16.13 18.24
C ALA A 187 -2.00 -16.02 16.75
N ARG A 188 -2.35 -17.03 15.95
CA ARG A 188 -2.17 -17.00 14.48
C ARG A 188 -2.96 -15.86 13.82
N GLU A 189 -4.22 -15.67 14.21
CA GLU A 189 -5.05 -14.57 13.70
C GLU A 189 -4.46 -13.21 14.08
N LYS A 190 -4.03 -13.02 15.33
CA LYS A 190 -3.39 -11.77 15.76
C LYS A 190 -2.08 -11.52 15.05
N MET A 191 -1.27 -12.55 14.81
CA MET A 191 -0.04 -12.42 14.03
C MET A 191 -0.30 -12.09 12.55
N MET A 192 -1.37 -12.65 11.95
CA MET A 192 -1.81 -12.25 10.61
C MET A 192 -2.18 -10.77 10.57
N PHE A 193 -2.95 -10.28 11.55
CA PHE A 193 -3.27 -8.86 11.63
C PHE A 193 -2.04 -7.98 11.86
N ALA A 194 -1.11 -8.39 12.72
CA ALA A 194 0.13 -7.68 12.95
C ALA A 194 0.95 -7.53 11.67
N ASN A 195 1.08 -8.62 10.89
CA ASN A 195 1.77 -8.62 9.61
C ASN A 195 1.12 -7.66 8.59
N ILE A 196 -0.22 -7.70 8.48
CA ILE A 196 -0.95 -6.80 7.57
C ILE A 196 -0.76 -5.33 7.98
N MET A 197 -0.86 -5.03 9.28
CA MET A 197 -0.68 -3.66 9.79
C MET A 197 0.76 -3.15 9.58
N ALA A 198 1.76 -4.00 9.83
CA ALA A 198 3.15 -3.68 9.54
C ALA A 198 3.38 -3.44 8.04
N GLY A 199 2.83 -4.31 7.19
CA GLY A 199 2.83 -4.18 5.73
C GLY A 199 2.26 -2.85 5.25
N MET A 200 1.09 -2.48 5.77
CA MET A 200 0.48 -1.18 5.47
C MET A 200 1.35 -0.02 5.95
N ALA A 201 1.98 -0.14 7.12
CA ALA A 201 2.84 0.93 7.65
C ALA A 201 4.10 1.15 6.80
N PHE A 202 4.88 0.10 6.52
CA PHE A 202 6.14 0.27 5.79
C PHE A 202 5.94 0.54 4.29
N ASN A 203 4.85 0.08 3.68
CA ASN A 203 4.54 0.41 2.28
C ASN A 203 4.39 1.91 2.04
N HIS A 204 4.02 2.68 3.06
CA HIS A 204 3.90 4.14 2.97
C HIS A 204 5.15 4.87 3.51
N ALA A 205 5.77 4.35 4.58
CA ALA A 205 6.87 5.02 5.27
C ALA A 205 8.27 4.63 4.76
N GLY A 206 8.37 3.55 3.98
CA GLY A 206 9.65 2.92 3.67
C GLY A 206 10.19 2.09 4.84
N LEU A 207 11.47 1.74 4.73
CA LEU A 207 12.20 0.90 5.68
C LEU A 207 13.46 1.64 6.17
N GLY A 208 14.50 0.92 6.56
CA GLY A 208 15.74 1.51 7.07
C GLY A 208 16.89 0.52 7.04
N TYR A 209 17.94 0.83 7.81
CA TYR A 209 19.19 0.08 7.77
C TYR A 209 19.09 -1.39 8.17
N VAL A 210 18.09 -1.78 8.98
CA VAL A 210 17.84 -3.21 9.28
C VAL A 210 17.64 -3.99 7.98
N HIS A 211 16.77 -3.51 7.09
CA HIS A 211 16.48 -4.20 5.83
C HIS A 211 17.62 -4.03 4.85
N ALA A 212 18.23 -2.84 4.76
CA ALA A 212 19.36 -2.60 3.89
C ALA A 212 20.53 -3.58 4.15
N LEU A 213 20.86 -3.81 5.43
CA LEU A 213 21.89 -4.77 5.83
C LEU A 213 21.39 -6.23 5.65
N ALA A 214 20.14 -6.53 6.02
CA ALA A 214 19.59 -7.87 5.88
C ALA A 214 19.48 -8.35 4.42
N HIS A 215 19.21 -7.47 3.45
CA HIS A 215 19.23 -7.80 2.03
C HIS A 215 20.62 -8.26 1.57
N GLN A 216 21.68 -7.62 2.08
CA GLN A 216 23.05 -8.02 1.77
C GLN A 216 23.38 -9.39 2.36
N LEU A 217 22.99 -9.64 3.63
CA LEU A 217 23.19 -10.93 4.27
C LEU A 217 22.46 -12.06 3.53
N GLY A 218 21.22 -11.81 3.09
CA GLY A 218 20.46 -12.75 2.27
C GLY A 218 21.10 -13.00 0.90
N GLY A 219 21.73 -11.99 0.30
CA GLY A 219 22.44 -12.11 -0.98
C GLY A 219 23.80 -12.82 -0.90
N PHE A 220 24.56 -12.61 0.19
CA PHE A 220 25.90 -13.19 0.37
C PHE A 220 25.87 -14.61 0.93
N TYR A 221 24.95 -14.89 1.87
CA TYR A 221 24.95 -16.13 2.64
C TYR A 221 23.66 -16.94 2.50
N GLU A 222 22.72 -16.50 1.65
CA GLU A 222 21.41 -17.16 1.44
C GLU A 222 20.62 -17.38 2.75
N TYR A 223 20.89 -16.55 3.77
CA TYR A 223 20.28 -16.70 5.09
C TYR A 223 18.86 -16.13 5.13
N PRO A 224 17.89 -16.76 5.84
CA PRO A 224 16.51 -16.30 5.88
C PRO A 224 16.37 -14.84 6.31
N HIS A 225 15.71 -14.04 5.47
CA HIS A 225 15.58 -12.59 5.65
C HIS A 225 15.00 -12.19 7.02
N GLY A 226 13.96 -12.89 7.49
CA GLY A 226 13.36 -12.64 8.80
C GLY A 226 14.33 -12.85 9.96
N CYS A 227 15.21 -13.84 9.87
CA CYS A 227 16.21 -14.09 10.89
C CYS A 227 17.30 -13.01 10.87
N SER A 228 17.81 -12.65 9.69
CA SER A 228 18.80 -11.56 9.54
C SER A 228 18.29 -10.24 10.10
N THR A 229 17.04 -9.88 9.79
CA THR A 229 16.42 -8.65 10.31
C THR A 229 16.26 -8.70 11.83
N ALA A 230 15.86 -9.83 12.40
CA ALA A 230 15.71 -10.00 13.85
C ALA A 230 17.04 -9.86 14.62
N VAL A 231 18.14 -10.41 14.09
CA VAL A 231 19.48 -10.26 14.70
C VAL A 231 19.96 -8.80 14.66
N LEU A 232 19.75 -8.12 13.53
CA LEU A 232 20.23 -6.74 13.33
C LEU A 232 19.39 -5.69 14.06
N LEU A 233 18.11 -5.96 14.31
CA LEU A 233 17.15 -4.96 14.79
C LEU A 233 17.57 -4.22 16.07
N PRO A 234 18.08 -4.87 17.14
CA PRO A 234 18.50 -4.16 18.36
C PRO A 234 19.61 -3.14 18.09
N TYR A 235 20.60 -3.50 17.28
CA TYR A 235 21.79 -2.68 17.02
C TYR A 235 21.49 -1.48 16.12
N VAL A 236 20.64 -1.68 15.12
CA VAL A 236 20.18 -0.57 14.28
C VAL A 236 19.21 0.33 15.04
N PHE A 237 18.39 -0.22 15.94
CA PHE A 237 17.52 0.57 16.81
C PHE A 237 18.36 1.51 17.69
N ASP A 238 19.43 1.02 18.31
CA ASP A 238 20.36 1.83 19.08
C ASP A 238 20.97 2.96 18.25
N PHE A 239 21.53 2.62 17.08
CA PHE A 239 22.09 3.60 16.15
C PHE A 239 21.07 4.70 15.78
N ASN A 240 19.84 4.31 15.47
CA ASN A 240 18.77 5.24 15.08
C ASN A 240 18.21 6.05 16.25
N SER A 241 18.25 5.51 17.46
CA SER A 241 17.60 6.10 18.63
C SER A 241 18.04 7.54 18.87
N VAL A 242 19.31 7.85 18.61
CA VAL A 242 19.91 9.18 18.76
C VAL A 242 19.19 10.26 17.93
N SER A 243 18.65 9.91 16.76
CA SER A 243 17.98 10.84 15.84
C SER A 243 16.45 10.79 15.92
N VAL A 244 15.89 9.86 16.71
CA VAL A 244 14.44 9.72 16.86
C VAL A 244 13.95 10.52 18.09
N PRO A 245 12.85 11.30 18.00
CA PRO A 245 12.28 12.00 19.15
C PRO A 245 11.91 11.05 20.30
N GLU A 246 12.13 11.49 21.54
CA GLU A 246 11.97 10.65 22.74
C GLU A 246 10.52 10.14 22.87
N GLU A 247 9.55 10.99 22.58
CA GLU A 247 8.13 10.62 22.59
C GLU A 247 7.82 9.41 21.68
N LYS A 248 8.50 9.28 20.53
CA LYS A 248 8.32 8.12 19.64
C LYS A 248 8.90 6.85 20.26
N ILE A 249 10.05 6.95 20.93
CA ILE A 249 10.67 5.80 21.62
C ILE A 249 9.79 5.35 22.79
N LEU A 250 9.25 6.29 23.57
CA LEU A 250 8.35 5.97 24.69
C LEU A 250 7.04 5.29 24.20
N LYS A 251 6.50 5.71 23.05
CA LYS A 251 5.36 5.03 22.42
C LYS A 251 5.69 3.60 21.96
N ILE A 252 6.91 3.36 21.48
CA ILE A 252 7.38 2.01 21.15
C ILE A 252 7.46 1.17 22.43
N CYS A 253 7.99 1.73 23.53
CA CYS A 253 8.02 1.05 24.82
C CYS A 253 6.61 0.66 25.28
N GLU A 254 5.66 1.61 25.25
CA GLU A 254 4.27 1.35 25.61
C GLU A 254 3.65 0.24 24.75
N ALA A 255 3.89 0.26 23.43
CA ALA A 255 3.41 -0.78 22.53
C ALA A 255 4.02 -2.16 22.84
N MET A 256 5.29 -2.21 23.27
CA MET A 256 5.98 -3.43 23.69
C MET A 256 5.60 -3.90 25.12
N GLY A 257 4.81 -3.10 25.87
CA GLY A 257 4.49 -3.39 27.28
C GLY A 257 5.63 -3.04 28.25
N ILE A 258 6.56 -2.17 27.87
CA ILE A 258 7.71 -1.74 28.65
C ILE A 258 7.40 -0.40 29.34
N SER A 259 7.71 -0.30 30.63
CA SER A 259 7.65 0.97 31.37
C SER A 259 9.04 1.61 31.44
N ALA A 260 9.23 2.75 30.79
CA ALA A 260 10.49 3.49 30.81
C ALA A 260 10.27 4.97 31.18
N ALA A 261 11.15 5.51 32.03
CA ALA A 261 11.03 6.87 32.57
C ALA A 261 11.76 7.94 31.73
N ASN A 262 12.77 7.55 30.96
CA ASN A 262 13.58 8.44 30.12
C ASN A 262 14.14 7.67 28.92
N ARG A 263 14.63 8.39 27.91
CA ARG A 263 15.23 7.83 26.69
C ARG A 263 16.26 6.74 26.92
N ILE A 264 17.24 6.95 27.79
CA ILE A 264 18.38 6.01 27.93
C ILE A 264 17.86 4.66 28.38
N ASN A 265 17.10 4.65 29.48
CA ASN A 265 16.49 3.42 29.99
C ASN A 265 15.51 2.80 28.98
N ALA A 266 14.82 3.63 28.18
CA ALA A 266 13.91 3.17 27.15
C ALA A 266 14.63 2.42 26.01
N VAL A 267 15.76 2.93 25.52
CA VAL A 267 16.51 2.29 24.44
C VAL A 267 17.05 0.93 24.88
N ASP A 268 17.72 0.88 26.03
CA ASP A 268 18.26 -0.37 26.57
C ASP A 268 17.14 -1.40 26.78
N SER A 269 16.03 -1.00 27.38
CA SER A 269 14.88 -1.89 27.62
C SER A 269 14.27 -2.41 26.32
N VAL A 270 14.18 -1.57 25.27
CA VAL A 270 13.68 -1.99 23.95
C VAL A 270 14.64 -3.00 23.32
N MET A 271 15.94 -2.73 23.34
CA MET A 271 16.95 -3.64 22.80
C MET A 271 16.92 -4.99 23.49
N ASP A 272 16.87 -5.01 24.83
CA ASP A 272 16.81 -6.24 25.61
C ASP A 272 15.51 -7.00 25.36
N SER A 273 14.38 -6.31 25.26
CA SER A 273 13.10 -6.94 24.95
C SER A 273 13.08 -7.57 23.55
N ILE A 274 13.70 -6.93 22.55
CA ILE A 274 13.85 -7.50 21.21
C ILE A 274 14.75 -8.73 21.26
N LYS A 275 15.90 -8.66 21.93
CA LYS A 275 16.84 -9.80 22.08
C LYS A 275 16.18 -10.98 22.79
N ASN A 276 15.45 -10.72 23.87
CA ASN A 276 14.72 -11.73 24.63
C ASN A 276 13.62 -12.38 23.80
N LEU A 277 12.84 -11.58 23.06
CA LEU A 277 11.83 -12.12 22.14
C LEU A 277 12.48 -13.02 21.08
N SER A 278 13.54 -12.54 20.42
CA SER A 278 14.31 -13.30 19.42
C SER A 278 14.83 -14.63 19.99
N ALA A 279 15.41 -14.62 21.19
CA ALA A 279 15.89 -15.83 21.86
C ALA A 279 14.76 -16.83 22.15
N ASN A 280 13.60 -16.33 22.61
CA ASN A 280 12.42 -17.17 22.93
C ASN A 280 11.84 -17.90 21.72
N ILE A 281 12.07 -17.39 20.51
CA ILE A 281 11.62 -18.00 19.26
C ILE A 281 12.77 -18.64 18.45
N GLY A 282 13.92 -18.86 19.08
CA GLY A 282 15.04 -19.60 18.49
C GLY A 282 15.83 -18.86 17.42
N ILE A 283 15.81 -17.52 17.42
CA ILE A 283 16.68 -16.72 16.55
C ILE A 283 18.10 -16.68 17.15
N PRO A 284 19.15 -16.88 16.34
CA PRO A 284 20.53 -16.75 16.78
C PRO A 284 20.83 -15.38 17.41
N ALA A 285 21.79 -15.33 18.34
CA ALA A 285 22.11 -14.07 19.01
C ALA A 285 23.05 -13.18 18.18
N LYS A 286 23.77 -13.79 17.23
CA LYS A 286 24.94 -13.20 16.58
C LYS A 286 24.98 -13.48 15.09
N LEU A 287 25.59 -12.57 14.34
CA LEU A 287 25.79 -12.73 12.90
C LEU A 287 26.86 -13.79 12.56
N SER A 288 27.83 -14.03 13.45
CA SER A 288 28.78 -15.14 13.27
C SER A 288 28.09 -16.51 13.29
N GLU A 289 27.01 -16.67 14.06
CA GLU A 289 26.20 -17.89 14.11
C GLU A 289 25.41 -18.14 12.82
N ILE A 290 25.20 -17.08 12.00
CA ILE A 290 24.54 -17.17 10.70
C ILE A 290 25.53 -17.21 9.53
N GLY A 291 26.83 -17.30 9.82
CA GLY A 291 27.90 -17.46 8.83
C GLY A 291 28.56 -16.17 8.33
N LEU A 292 28.26 -15.01 8.92
CA LEU A 292 28.93 -13.76 8.57
C LEU A 292 30.44 -13.88 8.83
N LYS A 293 31.24 -13.48 7.85
CA LYS A 293 32.69 -13.39 7.96
C LYS A 293 33.13 -11.94 8.09
N ILE A 294 34.16 -11.70 8.90
CA ILE A 294 34.72 -10.36 9.13
C ILE A 294 35.21 -9.72 7.82
N GLU A 295 35.79 -10.52 6.92
CA GLU A 295 36.30 -10.07 5.62
C GLU A 295 35.21 -9.49 4.70
N ASP A 296 33.95 -9.90 4.86
CA ASP A 296 32.83 -9.46 4.02
C ASP A 296 32.16 -8.17 4.54
N ILE A 297 32.42 -7.77 5.80
CA ILE A 297 31.76 -6.63 6.45
C ILE A 297 31.91 -5.34 5.65
N GLU A 298 33.10 -5.04 5.13
CA GLU A 298 33.33 -3.81 4.37
C GLU A 298 32.47 -3.76 3.09
N THR A 299 32.37 -4.88 2.38
CA THR A 299 31.59 -4.99 1.13
C THR A 299 30.10 -4.91 1.42
N ILE A 300 29.63 -5.62 2.44
CA ILE A 300 28.23 -5.60 2.90
C ILE A 300 27.83 -4.18 3.29
N SER A 301 28.65 -3.48 4.09
CA SER A 301 28.40 -2.10 4.49
C SER A 301 28.31 -1.14 3.30
N LYS A 302 29.20 -1.26 2.31
CA LYS A 302 29.17 -0.43 1.08
C LYS A 302 27.89 -0.65 0.27
N ASN A 303 27.42 -1.89 0.18
CA ASN A 303 26.22 -2.20 -0.58
C ASN A 303 24.94 -1.81 0.16
N ALA A 304 24.90 -1.97 1.48
CA ALA A 304 23.76 -1.54 2.30
C ALA A 304 23.47 -0.04 2.17
N LEU A 305 24.49 0.81 2.05
CA LEU A 305 24.32 2.24 1.79
C LEU A 305 23.64 2.54 0.44
N LYS A 306 23.77 1.64 -0.54
CA LYS A 306 23.15 1.78 -1.88
C LYS A 306 21.75 1.17 -1.97
N ASP A 307 21.31 0.44 -0.95
CA ASP A 307 19.99 -0.19 -0.91
C ASP A 307 18.88 0.87 -0.85
N ILE A 308 17.76 0.66 -1.54
CA ILE A 308 16.65 1.63 -1.55
C ILE A 308 16.08 1.90 -0.15
N SER A 309 16.19 0.93 0.77
CA SER A 309 15.74 1.05 2.15
C SER A 309 16.59 2.04 2.96
N SER A 310 17.82 2.34 2.53
CA SER A 310 18.73 3.26 3.24
C SER A 310 18.23 4.71 3.21
N PHE A 311 17.61 5.11 2.09
CA PHE A 311 17.15 6.49 1.86
C PHE A 311 16.11 6.95 2.88
N THR A 312 15.31 6.03 3.40
CA THR A 312 14.23 6.31 4.36
C THR A 312 14.65 6.15 5.82
N ASN A 313 15.91 5.77 6.09
CA ASN A 313 16.38 5.60 7.47
C ASN A 313 16.43 6.95 8.22
N PRO A 314 15.94 7.04 9.47
CA PRO A 314 15.82 8.32 10.20
C PRO A 314 17.17 8.97 10.53
N ARG A 315 18.26 8.20 10.57
CA ARG A 315 19.63 8.68 10.73
C ARG A 315 20.46 8.25 9.55
N GLN A 316 20.93 9.18 8.73
CA GLN A 316 21.84 8.82 7.63
C GLN A 316 23.22 8.52 8.21
N GLY A 317 23.74 7.34 7.91
CA GLY A 317 25.05 6.84 8.33
C GLY A 317 26.02 6.72 7.16
N ASN A 318 27.28 6.51 7.50
CA ASN A 318 28.37 6.29 6.54
C ASN A 318 28.86 4.83 6.59
N LEU A 319 29.93 4.54 5.83
CA LEU A 319 30.52 3.21 5.75
C LEU A 319 30.98 2.68 7.13
N GLU A 320 31.60 3.56 7.93
CA GLU A 320 32.10 3.22 9.25
C GLU A 320 30.95 2.89 10.20
N ASP A 321 29.83 3.62 10.14
CA ASP A 321 28.64 3.36 10.94
C ASP A 321 28.04 1.98 10.63
N MET A 322 27.89 1.63 9.35
CA MET A 322 27.37 0.32 8.95
C MET A 322 28.28 -0.82 9.41
N SER A 323 29.59 -0.65 9.27
CA SER A 323 30.57 -1.62 9.75
C SER A 323 30.53 -1.76 11.28
N LYS A 324 30.37 -0.66 12.02
CA LYS A 324 30.21 -0.69 13.48
C LYS A 324 28.97 -1.47 13.90
N ILE A 325 27.84 -1.29 13.21
CA ILE A 325 26.61 -2.06 13.47
C ILE A 325 26.85 -3.56 13.26
N LEU A 326 27.48 -3.94 12.14
CA LEU A 326 27.79 -5.34 11.85
C LEU A 326 28.77 -5.95 12.86
N HIS A 327 29.79 -5.20 13.28
CA HIS A 327 30.72 -5.65 14.31
C HIS A 327 30.06 -5.79 15.68
N ALA A 328 29.13 -4.90 16.04
CA ALA A 328 28.39 -5.00 17.30
C ALA A 328 27.46 -6.23 17.32
N ALA A 329 26.97 -6.64 16.15
CA ALA A 329 26.11 -7.80 15.97
C ALA A 329 26.87 -9.10 15.67
N PHE A 330 28.20 -9.08 15.59
CA PHE A 330 29.04 -10.23 15.22
C PHE A 330 29.11 -11.31 16.30
#